data_AF-A0A0B8MYP2-F1
#
_entry.id   AF-A0A0B8MYP2-F1
#
_cell.length_a   1.000
_cell.length_b   1.000
_cell.length_c   1.000
_cell.angle_alpha   90.00
_cell.angle_beta   90.00
_cell.angle_gamma   90.00
#
_symmetry.space_group_name_H-M   'P 1'
#
loop_
_entity.id
_entity.type
_entity.pdbx_description
1 polymer ?
#
loop_
_entity_poly.entity_id
_entity_poly.type
_entity_poly.pdbx_seq_one_letter_code
_entity_poly.pdbx_strand_id
1 'polypeptide(L)'
;MDEEVESELDRELWFAMDEEAQDEKEGYADPNLYHSILLSKHQPQPPSPLNLQDDEKPEKTVLYLAYGSNLSIEKFRGDRGIEPLSQVNVYVPALRLTFDLAGIPYLEPCFSGTQYRTATKDYNDAYKSPERYRDVVDEKETADTIEDIDLESGYNNSQGPGNGGYHKDQWHKPLIGVVYEVTLTDYARIIATEGGGNGYVDIVTECFPFPSNKDYNPNDPTPDIPEGKSFMAHTLLSPPKEAYKPNSHLIRPDPSYAQPSARYLKLITDGAEELNFPYDYRAYLASIRPYKVTTSGQKVGEKIAVYVLIPLLQIFLALGQLFADDEGIIPGWLARIFDAMRELMWMVYDVVGVRALGDGERSVDDM
;
A
#
# COMPACT_ATOMS: atom_id res chain seq x y z
N MET A 1 28.82 -39.18 -55.69
CA MET A 1 28.04 -39.98 -54.72
C MET A 1 27.77 -39.01 -53.59
N ASP A 2 26.89 -38.06 -53.90
CA ASP A 2 26.86 -36.70 -53.36
C ASP A 2 25.44 -36.40 -52.87
N GLU A 3 24.86 -37.34 -52.12
CA GLU A 3 23.51 -37.23 -51.55
C GLU A 3 23.45 -37.73 -50.09
N GLU A 4 24.58 -38.13 -49.51
CA GLU A 4 24.64 -38.66 -48.12
C GLU A 4 25.38 -37.73 -47.15
N VAL A 5 25.96 -36.63 -47.64
CA VAL A 5 26.65 -35.61 -46.82
C VAL A 5 25.76 -34.41 -46.49
N GLU A 6 24.72 -34.13 -47.31
CA GLU A 6 23.76 -33.06 -47.03
C GLU A 6 22.80 -33.37 -45.86
N SER A 7 22.57 -34.65 -45.53
CA SER A 7 21.65 -35.02 -44.45
C SER A 7 22.24 -35.00 -43.03
N GLU A 8 23.57 -35.01 -42.90
CA GLU A 8 24.26 -34.85 -41.61
C GLU A 8 24.50 -33.37 -41.30
N LEU A 9 24.81 -32.55 -42.29
CA LEU A 9 24.94 -31.09 -42.13
C LEU A 9 23.59 -30.44 -41.78
N ASP A 10 22.48 -30.85 -42.41
CA ASP A 10 21.15 -30.32 -42.06
C ASP A 10 20.65 -30.79 -40.68
N ARG A 11 21.12 -31.94 -40.18
CA ARG A 11 20.80 -32.42 -38.82
C ARG A 11 21.65 -31.75 -37.74
N GLU A 12 22.92 -31.47 -38.02
CA GLU A 12 23.76 -30.68 -37.11
C GLU A 12 23.35 -29.20 -37.09
N LEU A 13 22.88 -28.63 -38.21
CA LEU A 13 22.29 -27.28 -38.24
C LEU A 13 20.96 -27.22 -37.47
N TRP A 14 20.13 -28.26 -37.52
CA TRP A 14 18.89 -28.29 -36.72
C TRP A 14 19.15 -28.45 -35.22
N PHE A 15 20.19 -29.20 -34.81
CA PHE A 15 20.58 -29.31 -33.39
C PHE A 15 21.32 -28.06 -32.89
N ALA A 16 22.13 -27.40 -33.73
CA ALA A 16 22.82 -26.16 -33.37
C ALA A 16 21.86 -24.95 -33.31
N MET A 17 20.79 -24.93 -34.13
CA MET A 17 19.78 -23.87 -34.08
C MET A 17 18.81 -24.00 -32.88
N ASP A 18 18.68 -25.18 -32.27
CA ASP A 18 17.93 -25.38 -31.01
C ASP A 18 18.79 -25.14 -29.75
N GLU A 19 20.13 -25.17 -29.86
CA GLU A 19 21.06 -24.82 -28.77
C GLU A 19 21.38 -23.31 -28.72
N GLU A 20 21.37 -22.61 -29.86
CA GLU A 20 21.54 -21.13 -29.91
C GLU A 20 20.23 -20.34 -29.70
N ALA A 21 19.06 -21.01 -29.65
CA ALA A 21 17.77 -20.38 -29.34
C ALA A 21 17.39 -20.43 -27.83
N GLN A 22 18.34 -20.74 -26.95
CA GLN A 22 18.11 -20.77 -25.49
C GLN A 22 18.94 -19.77 -24.67
N ASP A 23 19.67 -18.84 -25.28
CA ASP A 23 20.56 -17.91 -24.55
C ASP A 23 20.27 -16.41 -24.77
N GLU A 24 19.02 -16.06 -25.04
CA GLU A 24 18.48 -14.70 -24.83
C GLU A 24 17.27 -14.77 -23.90
N LYS A 25 17.52 -14.99 -22.61
CA LYS A 25 16.55 -14.64 -21.56
C LYS A 25 16.91 -13.27 -21.03
N GLU A 26 16.05 -12.33 -21.38
CA GLU A 26 15.86 -11.01 -20.79
C GLU A 26 16.23 -10.99 -19.30
N GLY A 27 16.98 -9.95 -18.91
CA GLY A 27 17.40 -9.67 -17.55
C GLY A 27 16.22 -9.59 -16.59
N TYR A 28 15.86 -10.74 -16.03
CA TYR A 28 14.97 -10.85 -14.90
C TYR A 28 15.74 -10.33 -13.68
N ALA A 29 15.31 -9.19 -13.12
CA ALA A 29 15.83 -8.71 -11.85
C ALA A 29 15.73 -9.85 -10.83
N ASP A 30 16.88 -10.27 -10.28
CA ASP A 30 16.96 -11.32 -9.27
C ASP A 30 16.05 -10.92 -8.08
N PRO A 31 14.99 -11.69 -7.78
CA PRO A 31 14.12 -11.41 -6.64
C PRO A 31 14.87 -11.45 -5.29
N ASN A 32 16.08 -12.02 -5.28
CA ASN A 32 16.95 -12.07 -4.11
C ASN A 32 17.93 -10.91 -4.05
N LEU A 33 17.92 -9.93 -4.97
CA LEU A 33 18.79 -8.77 -4.83
C LEU A 33 18.51 -8.01 -3.52
N TYR A 34 17.22 -7.93 -3.12
CA TYR A 34 16.80 -7.43 -1.82
C TYR A 34 17.33 -8.28 -0.64
N HIS A 35 17.40 -9.60 -0.80
CA HIS A 35 17.91 -10.49 0.25
C HIS A 35 19.45 -10.44 0.35
N SER A 36 20.14 -10.23 -0.77
CA SER A 36 21.60 -10.16 -0.84
C SER A 36 22.17 -8.87 -0.20
N ILE A 37 21.43 -7.77 -0.29
CA ILE A 37 21.76 -6.49 0.37
C ILE A 37 21.57 -6.58 1.89
N LEU A 38 20.60 -7.37 2.36
CA LEU A 38 20.37 -7.60 3.79
C LEU A 38 21.43 -8.54 4.41
N LEU A 39 21.86 -9.56 3.67
CA LEU A 39 22.86 -10.55 4.11
C LEU A 39 24.32 -10.03 4.07
N SER A 40 24.65 -9.07 3.20
CA SER A 40 26.03 -8.54 3.08
C SER A 40 26.52 -7.73 4.29
N LYS A 41 25.62 -7.42 5.25
CA LYS A 41 25.99 -6.79 6.54
C LYS A 41 26.58 -7.77 7.56
N HIS A 42 26.76 -9.05 7.23
CA HIS A 42 27.35 -10.06 8.10
C HIS A 42 28.72 -10.51 7.61
N GLN A 43 29.74 -9.69 7.89
CA GLN A 43 31.12 -10.17 7.96
C GLN A 43 31.59 -10.09 9.43
N PRO A 44 31.85 -11.22 10.11
CA PRO A 44 32.32 -11.18 11.49
C PRO A 44 33.79 -10.76 11.57
N GLN A 45 34.06 -9.67 12.28
CA GLN A 45 35.40 -9.26 12.72
C GLN A 45 35.85 -10.12 13.93
N PRO A 46 37.15 -10.45 14.08
CA PRO A 46 37.62 -11.29 15.18
C PRO A 46 37.52 -10.56 16.54
N PRO A 47 37.30 -11.29 17.66
CA PRO A 47 37.01 -10.67 18.94
C PRO A 47 38.27 -10.07 19.58
N SER A 48 38.16 -8.85 20.12
CA SER A 48 39.10 -8.24 21.06
C SER A 48 38.39 -7.97 22.39
N PRO A 49 39.10 -8.01 23.53
CA PRO A 49 38.59 -8.58 24.77
C PRO A 49 37.71 -7.65 25.61
N LEU A 50 36.88 -8.30 26.42
CA LEU A 50 35.88 -7.78 27.35
C LEU A 50 36.23 -6.44 27.99
N ASN A 51 35.31 -5.48 27.87
CA ASN A 51 35.12 -4.44 28.85
C ASN A 51 33.64 -4.44 29.27
N LEU A 52 33.40 -4.79 30.53
CA LEU A 52 32.09 -4.82 31.18
C LEU A 52 31.73 -3.39 31.61
N GLN A 53 31.15 -2.62 30.70
CA GLN A 53 30.30 -1.48 31.01
C GLN A 53 29.08 -1.61 30.10
N ASP A 54 27.92 -1.91 30.69
CA ASP A 54 26.63 -1.82 30.02
C ASP A 54 26.36 -0.35 29.70
N ASP A 55 26.91 0.12 28.58
CA ASP A 55 26.31 1.23 27.85
C ASP A 55 24.98 0.69 27.29
N GLU A 56 23.86 0.99 27.97
CA GLU A 56 22.52 0.85 27.38
C GLU A 56 22.51 1.65 26.08
N LYS A 57 22.73 0.97 24.94
CA LYS A 57 22.48 1.55 23.64
C LYS A 57 21.03 2.01 23.63
N PRO A 58 20.73 3.25 23.22
CA PRO A 58 19.35 3.70 23.11
C PRO A 58 18.59 2.69 22.26
N GLU A 59 17.46 2.23 22.80
CA GLU A 59 16.58 1.32 22.09
C GLU A 59 16.23 1.97 20.74
N LYS A 60 16.41 1.21 19.65
CA LYS A 60 16.15 1.75 18.31
C LYS A 60 14.64 1.98 18.16
N THR A 61 14.27 3.17 17.72
CA THR A 61 12.87 3.56 17.49
C THR A 61 12.59 3.82 16.02
N VAL A 62 11.32 3.77 15.65
CA VAL A 62 10.82 4.06 14.30
C VAL A 62 9.76 5.15 14.39
N LEU A 63 9.83 6.11 13.47
CA LEU A 63 8.76 7.08 13.24
C LEU A 63 7.78 6.49 12.24
N TYR A 64 6.59 6.15 12.70
CA TYR A 64 5.53 5.52 11.90
C TYR A 64 4.36 6.49 11.70
N LEU A 65 4.08 6.86 10.45
CA LEU A 65 2.93 7.66 10.05
C LEU A 65 1.69 6.79 9.88
N ALA A 66 0.70 7.03 10.72
CA ALA A 66 -0.65 6.48 10.64
C ALA A 66 -1.62 7.46 9.96
N TYR A 67 -2.49 6.94 9.10
CA TYR A 67 -3.52 7.71 8.38
C TYR A 67 -4.89 7.01 8.30
N GLY A 68 -4.95 5.71 8.57
CA GLY A 68 -6.15 4.88 8.48
C GLY A 68 -6.71 4.52 9.87
N SER A 69 -7.07 3.25 10.08
CA SER A 69 -7.58 2.78 11.37
C SER A 69 -6.63 2.99 12.55
N ASN A 70 -5.32 3.16 12.29
CA ASN A 70 -4.30 3.37 13.31
C ASN A 70 -4.32 4.79 13.89
N LEU A 71 -5.17 5.69 13.37
CA LEU A 71 -5.46 6.98 14.01
C LEU A 71 -6.21 6.82 15.34
N SER A 72 -7.05 5.79 15.46
CA SER A 72 -7.91 5.59 16.64
C SER A 72 -7.12 5.01 17.81
N ILE A 73 -7.29 5.61 18.99
CA ILE A 73 -6.79 5.09 20.26
C ILE A 73 -7.28 3.66 20.51
N GLU A 74 -8.55 3.37 20.24
CA GLU A 74 -9.15 2.03 20.39
C GLU A 74 -8.35 0.98 19.62
N LYS A 75 -7.91 1.29 18.40
CA LYS A 75 -7.19 0.33 17.54
C LYS A 75 -5.70 0.28 17.82
N PHE A 76 -5.07 1.44 17.98
CA PHE A 76 -3.62 1.51 18.10
C PHE A 76 -3.17 1.09 19.50
N ARG A 77 -3.79 1.65 20.54
CA ARG A 77 -3.44 1.37 21.93
C ARG A 77 -4.26 0.23 22.52
N GLY A 78 -5.53 0.11 22.16
CA GLY A 78 -6.42 -0.95 22.66
C GLY A 78 -6.12 -2.31 22.02
N ASP A 79 -6.60 -2.53 20.79
CA ASP A 79 -6.54 -3.84 20.14
C ASP A 79 -5.11 -4.34 19.90
N ARG A 80 -4.18 -3.44 19.53
CA ARG A 80 -2.77 -3.82 19.27
C ARG A 80 -1.87 -3.76 20.49
N GLY A 81 -2.31 -3.11 21.57
CA GLY A 81 -1.51 -2.92 22.77
C GLY A 81 -0.22 -2.14 22.55
N ILE A 82 -0.19 -1.22 21.57
CA ILE A 82 0.99 -0.40 21.26
C ILE A 82 0.87 0.93 22.00
N GLU A 83 1.84 1.21 22.86
CA GLU A 83 1.94 2.48 23.56
C GLU A 83 3.08 3.30 22.93
N PRO A 84 2.77 4.35 22.14
CA PRO A 84 3.81 5.13 21.47
C PRO A 84 4.64 5.94 22.46
N LEU A 85 5.95 6.03 22.21
CA LEU A 85 6.90 6.81 23.01
C LEU A 85 6.65 8.31 22.89
N SER A 86 6.27 8.74 21.68
CA SER A 86 5.84 10.10 21.39
C SER A 86 4.88 10.09 20.19
N GLN A 87 4.13 11.18 20.01
CA GLN A 87 3.27 11.34 18.84
C GLN A 87 3.18 12.81 18.40
N VAL A 88 3.04 13.03 17.10
CA VAL A 88 2.87 14.37 16.51
C VAL A 88 1.96 14.31 15.30
N ASN A 89 0.97 15.21 15.25
CA ASN A 89 0.10 15.35 14.08
C ASN A 89 0.88 16.01 12.94
N VAL A 90 0.67 15.54 11.71
CA VAL A 90 1.44 15.98 10.55
C VAL A 90 0.59 16.16 9.30
N TYR A 91 1.04 17.08 8.45
CA TYR A 91 0.66 17.19 7.05
C TYR A 91 1.70 16.47 6.18
N VAL A 92 1.25 15.78 5.14
CA VAL A 92 2.11 15.03 4.22
C VAL A 92 1.78 15.43 2.79
N PRO A 93 2.50 16.40 2.21
CA PRO A 93 2.14 16.99 0.93
C PRO A 93 2.31 16.04 -0.26
N ALA A 94 3.22 15.06 -0.16
CA ALA A 94 3.48 14.10 -1.22
C ALA A 94 2.35 13.07 -1.41
N LEU A 95 1.50 12.87 -0.40
CA LEU A 95 0.49 11.80 -0.39
C LEU A 95 -0.93 12.36 -0.26
N ARG A 96 -1.91 11.52 -0.59
CA ARG A 96 -3.34 11.72 -0.32
C ARG A 96 -3.96 10.44 0.22
N LEU A 97 -5.06 10.59 0.97
CA LEU A 97 -5.88 9.47 1.42
C LEU A 97 -6.71 8.94 0.25
N THR A 98 -6.83 7.62 0.15
CA THR A 98 -7.70 6.92 -0.82
C THR A 98 -8.45 5.81 -0.11
N PHE A 99 -9.48 5.25 -0.74
CA PHE A 99 -10.19 4.05 -0.26
C PHE A 99 -10.31 3.02 -1.39
N ASP A 100 -9.16 2.59 -1.89
CA ASP A 100 -8.99 1.73 -3.07
C ASP A 100 -8.48 0.33 -2.74
N LEU A 101 -8.12 0.06 -1.48
CA LEU A 101 -7.67 -1.26 -1.06
C LEU A 101 -8.85 -2.20 -0.92
N ALA A 102 -8.89 -3.20 -1.79
CA ALA A 102 -9.95 -4.20 -1.84
C ALA A 102 -9.98 -5.05 -0.56
N GLY A 103 -11.12 -5.00 0.15
CA GLY A 103 -11.38 -5.77 1.35
C GLY A 103 -12.21 -7.03 1.07
N ILE A 104 -13.25 -7.25 1.88
CA ILE A 104 -14.17 -8.39 1.79
C ILE A 104 -15.53 -7.90 1.29
N PRO A 105 -16.02 -8.36 0.12
CA PRO A 105 -17.33 -7.97 -0.37
C PRO A 105 -18.44 -8.37 0.61
N TYR A 106 -19.51 -7.58 0.63
CA TYR A 106 -20.67 -7.68 1.52
C TYR A 106 -20.44 -7.37 3.01
N LEU A 107 -19.21 -7.07 3.42
CA LEU A 107 -18.88 -6.81 4.82
C LEU A 107 -18.01 -5.56 4.98
N GLU A 108 -16.79 -5.60 4.46
CA GLU A 108 -15.83 -4.48 4.48
C GLU A 108 -15.22 -4.31 3.10
N PRO A 109 -15.95 -3.71 2.14
CA PRO A 109 -15.59 -3.83 0.74
C PRO A 109 -14.26 -3.17 0.37
N CYS A 110 -13.92 -2.06 1.04
CA CYS A 110 -12.61 -1.44 0.89
C CYS A 110 -12.11 -0.79 2.19
N PHE A 111 -10.80 -0.58 2.22
CA PHE A 111 -10.05 0.06 3.30
C PHE A 111 -9.31 1.29 2.79
N SER A 112 -8.81 2.12 3.71
CA SER A 112 -8.04 3.30 3.34
C SER A 112 -6.64 2.89 2.90
N GLY A 113 -6.14 3.52 1.85
CA GLY A 113 -4.75 3.47 1.43
C GLY A 113 -4.19 4.86 1.19
N THR A 114 -2.96 4.93 0.72
CA THR A 114 -2.36 6.20 0.27
C THR A 114 -1.82 6.06 -1.14
N GLN A 115 -1.91 7.15 -1.88
CA GLN A 115 -1.31 7.31 -3.19
C GLN A 115 -0.53 8.62 -3.23
N TYR A 116 0.44 8.71 -4.13
CA TYR A 116 1.10 9.98 -4.42
C TYR A 116 0.10 11.02 -4.93
N ARG A 117 0.27 12.26 -4.48
CA ARG A 117 -0.50 13.39 -4.97
C ARG A 117 0.13 13.88 -6.26
N THR A 118 -0.62 13.89 -7.35
CA THR A 118 -0.23 14.63 -8.55
C THR A 118 -0.25 16.10 -8.18
N ALA A 119 0.92 16.67 -7.84
CA ALA A 119 1.04 18.12 -7.81
C ALA A 119 0.55 18.61 -9.17
N THR A 120 -0.41 19.53 -9.19
CA THR A 120 -0.81 20.20 -10.43
C THR A 120 0.46 20.60 -11.18
N LYS A 121 0.47 20.41 -12.50
CA LYS A 121 1.58 20.70 -13.43
C LYS A 121 2.10 22.17 -13.36
N ASP A 122 1.66 22.97 -12.40
CA ASP A 122 2.05 24.34 -12.15
C ASP A 122 3.26 24.50 -11.21
N TYR A 123 3.79 23.42 -10.61
CA TYR A 123 4.91 23.50 -9.65
C TYR A 123 6.30 23.11 -10.21
N ASN A 124 6.38 22.56 -11.42
CA ASN A 124 7.61 21.92 -11.94
C ASN A 124 8.49 22.76 -12.88
N ASP A 125 8.43 24.09 -12.83
CA ASP A 125 9.47 24.94 -13.46
C ASP A 125 10.39 25.63 -12.44
N ALA A 126 10.20 25.37 -11.14
CA ALA A 126 11.08 25.88 -10.09
C ALA A 126 11.43 24.74 -9.14
N TYR A 127 12.72 24.38 -9.12
CA TYR A 127 13.37 23.35 -8.29
C TYR A 127 13.47 21.95 -8.91
N LYS A 128 14.38 21.88 -9.88
CA LYS A 128 15.42 20.85 -10.03
C LYS A 128 15.17 19.50 -9.33
N SER A 129 14.90 18.51 -10.17
CA SER A 129 15.25 17.08 -10.08
C SER A 129 16.10 16.70 -8.85
N PRO A 130 15.65 15.72 -8.03
CA PRO A 130 16.55 15.04 -7.13
C PRO A 130 17.49 14.15 -7.96
N GLU A 131 18.77 14.40 -7.78
CA GLU A 131 19.89 13.71 -8.41
C GLU A 131 19.82 12.21 -8.10
N ARG A 132 19.62 11.43 -9.17
CA ARG A 132 19.85 9.99 -9.20
C ARG A 132 21.35 9.76 -8.96
N TYR A 133 21.70 8.94 -7.97
CA TYR A 133 23.08 8.49 -7.71
C TYR A 133 23.71 8.03 -9.04
N ARG A 134 24.79 8.71 -9.45
CA ARG A 134 25.60 8.38 -10.63
C ARG A 134 26.59 7.29 -10.26
N ASP A 135 26.73 6.28 -11.12
CA ASP A 135 28.04 5.74 -11.49
C ASP A 135 28.02 5.19 -12.94
N VAL A 136 28.97 5.72 -13.72
CA VAL A 136 29.72 5.26 -14.93
C VAL A 136 29.09 4.11 -15.76
N VAL A 137 28.94 4.14 -17.11
CA VAL A 137 29.90 4.48 -18.18
C VAL A 137 29.16 4.72 -19.52
N ASP A 138 29.78 5.58 -20.35
CA ASP A 138 29.77 5.75 -21.81
C ASP A 138 28.57 6.34 -22.57
N GLU A 139 28.82 7.56 -23.06
CA GLU A 139 28.16 8.24 -24.16
C GLU A 139 28.43 7.51 -25.49
N LYS A 140 27.35 7.20 -26.22
CA LYS A 140 27.29 7.42 -27.67
C LYS A 140 25.85 7.55 -28.13
N GLU A 141 25.62 8.67 -28.82
CA GLU A 141 24.39 9.06 -29.51
C GLU A 141 23.86 7.96 -30.42
N THR A 142 22.54 7.75 -30.40
CA THR A 142 21.70 7.90 -31.59
C THR A 142 20.28 8.27 -31.17
N ALA A 143 19.82 9.39 -31.75
CA ALA A 143 18.45 9.85 -31.72
C ALA A 143 17.50 8.87 -32.43
N ASP A 144 16.20 9.10 -32.20
CA ASP A 144 15.03 8.50 -32.87
C ASP A 144 14.45 7.24 -32.22
N THR A 145 13.65 7.45 -31.16
CA THR A 145 12.21 7.07 -31.05
C THR A 145 11.78 7.25 -29.59
N ILE A 146 11.13 8.37 -29.27
CA ILE A 146 10.38 8.53 -28.03
C ILE A 146 8.92 8.17 -28.37
N GLU A 147 8.53 6.93 -28.10
CA GLU A 147 7.17 6.66 -27.68
C GLU A 147 7.13 6.93 -26.18
N ASP A 148 6.41 7.97 -25.78
CA ASP A 148 6.17 8.32 -24.39
C ASP A 148 5.46 7.15 -23.69
N ILE A 149 6.21 6.40 -22.88
CA ILE A 149 5.66 5.32 -22.04
C ILE A 149 4.92 5.97 -20.87
N ASP A 150 3.61 5.78 -20.90
CA ASP A 150 2.60 6.17 -19.92
C ASP A 150 2.98 5.77 -18.48
N LEU A 151 3.38 6.77 -17.67
CA LEU A 151 3.30 6.73 -16.21
C LEU A 151 2.01 7.45 -15.76
N GLU A 152 0.86 7.03 -16.30
CA GLU A 152 -0.44 7.44 -15.80
C GLU A 152 -1.06 6.30 -14.98
N SER A 153 -0.82 6.35 -13.66
CA SER A 153 -1.73 5.75 -12.70
C SER A 153 -3.10 6.41 -12.90
N GLY A 154 -3.95 5.75 -13.69
CA GLY A 154 -5.19 6.26 -14.28
C GLY A 154 -6.06 7.12 -13.37
N TYR A 155 -5.76 8.40 -13.33
CA TYR A 155 -6.65 9.46 -12.87
C TYR A 155 -7.30 10.09 -14.10
N ASN A 156 -8.00 9.26 -14.88
CA ASN A 156 -8.90 9.78 -15.88
C ASN A 156 -10.01 10.50 -15.13
N ASN A 157 -10.03 11.82 -15.30
CA ASN A 157 -11.01 12.74 -14.78
C ASN A 157 -12.38 12.43 -15.41
N SER A 158 -13.03 11.35 -14.99
CA SER A 158 -14.42 11.05 -15.36
C SER A 158 -15.37 11.90 -14.52
N GLN A 159 -15.21 13.23 -14.58
CA GLN A 159 -16.34 14.13 -14.45
C GLN A 159 -17.09 14.15 -15.78
N GLY A 160 -17.74 13.04 -16.09
CA GLY A 160 -18.84 13.06 -17.06
C GLY A 160 -19.94 13.97 -16.49
N PRO A 161 -20.52 14.88 -17.29
CA PRO A 161 -21.57 15.77 -16.82
C PRO A 161 -22.84 14.95 -16.63
N GLY A 162 -23.08 14.44 -15.41
CA GLY A 162 -24.31 13.71 -15.10
C GLY A 162 -24.33 12.74 -13.93
N ASN A 163 -23.22 12.50 -13.20
CA ASN A 163 -23.25 11.60 -12.04
C ASN A 163 -22.94 12.39 -10.76
N GLY A 164 -23.85 12.38 -9.78
CA GLY A 164 -23.62 12.92 -8.44
C GLY A 164 -22.57 12.07 -7.72
N GLY A 165 -21.31 12.27 -8.09
CA GLY A 165 -20.16 11.41 -7.79
C GLY A 165 -20.04 11.07 -6.31
N TYR A 166 -19.57 9.85 -6.02
CA TYR A 166 -19.36 9.42 -4.65
C TYR A 166 -18.27 10.27 -3.99
N HIS A 167 -18.56 10.83 -2.82
CA HIS A 167 -17.75 11.90 -2.22
C HIS A 167 -16.35 11.49 -1.73
N LYS A 168 -16.00 10.20 -1.75
CA LYS A 168 -14.73 9.71 -1.19
C LYS A 168 -13.48 10.19 -1.94
N ASP A 169 -13.60 10.69 -3.16
CA ASP A 169 -12.46 11.19 -3.95
C ASP A 169 -12.35 12.71 -3.94
N GLN A 170 -13.14 13.41 -3.11
CA GLN A 170 -13.17 14.88 -3.07
C GLN A 170 -12.01 15.49 -2.28
N TRP A 171 -11.22 14.69 -1.56
CA TRP A 171 -10.05 15.17 -0.83
C TRP A 171 -8.83 15.24 -1.74
N HIS A 172 -8.47 16.46 -2.13
CA HIS A 172 -7.31 16.75 -3.00
C HIS A 172 -6.16 17.46 -2.28
N LYS A 173 -6.32 17.70 -0.98
CA LYS A 173 -5.35 18.34 -0.08
C LYS A 173 -4.30 17.32 0.41
N PRO A 174 -3.25 17.74 1.14
CA PRO A 174 -2.31 16.81 1.77
C PRO A 174 -2.99 15.72 2.58
N LEU A 175 -2.36 14.56 2.63
CA LEU A 175 -2.67 13.56 3.62
C LEU A 175 -2.45 14.17 5.02
N ILE A 176 -3.42 13.95 5.90
CA ILE A 176 -3.31 14.30 7.32
C ILE A 176 -3.20 13.00 8.10
N GLY A 177 -2.24 12.95 9.01
CA GLY A 177 -2.01 11.79 9.84
C GLY A 177 -1.33 12.16 11.15
N VAL A 178 -0.94 11.13 11.88
CA VAL A 178 -0.14 11.24 13.09
C VAL A 178 1.08 10.36 12.94
N VAL A 179 2.25 10.90 13.30
CA VAL A 179 3.46 10.10 13.43
C VAL A 179 3.55 9.65 14.88
N TYR A 180 3.66 8.35 15.07
CA TYR A 180 4.00 7.70 16.33
C TYR A 180 5.48 7.34 16.33
N GLU A 181 6.17 7.65 17.42
CA GLU A 181 7.47 7.03 17.71
C GLU A 181 7.21 5.72 18.46
N VAL A 182 7.67 4.60 17.89
CA VAL A 182 7.44 3.26 18.43
C VAL A 182 8.75 2.47 18.51
N THR A 183 8.76 1.44 19.35
CA THR A 183 9.88 0.48 19.39
C THR A 183 9.92 -0.35 18.10
N LEU A 184 11.07 -0.96 17.78
CA LEU A 184 11.15 -1.90 16.65
C LEU A 184 10.17 -3.08 16.80
N THR A 185 9.97 -3.57 18.02
CA THR A 185 9.04 -4.67 18.33
C THR A 185 7.59 -4.28 18.02
N ASP A 186 7.21 -3.06 18.39
CA ASP A 186 5.86 -2.54 18.11
C ASP A 186 5.70 -2.26 16.61
N TYR A 187 6.74 -1.76 15.95
CA TYR A 187 6.72 -1.58 14.49
C TYR A 187 6.54 -2.92 13.75
N ALA A 188 7.28 -3.97 14.14
CA ALA A 188 7.09 -5.32 13.60
C ALA A 188 5.65 -5.83 13.84
N ARG A 189 5.07 -5.55 15.02
CA ARG A 189 3.66 -5.87 15.29
C ARG A 189 2.69 -5.12 14.36
N ILE A 190 2.96 -3.86 14.06
CA ILE A 190 2.17 -3.08 13.08
C ILE A 190 2.24 -3.78 11.73
N ILE A 191 3.44 -4.05 11.21
CA ILE A 191 3.63 -4.72 9.91
C ILE A 191 2.91 -6.07 9.86
N ALA A 192 3.06 -6.91 10.88
CA ALA A 192 2.38 -8.20 10.97
C ALA A 192 0.85 -8.09 10.90
N THR A 193 0.27 -7.06 11.55
CA THR A 193 -1.20 -6.85 11.57
C THR A 193 -1.75 -6.14 10.32
N GLU A 194 -0.90 -5.46 9.54
CA GLU A 194 -1.25 -4.79 8.28
C GLU A 194 -1.07 -5.73 7.06
N GLY A 195 -1.00 -7.04 7.29
CA GLY A 195 -0.85 -8.05 6.23
C GLY A 195 0.58 -8.54 6.03
N GLY A 196 1.47 -8.35 7.02
CA GLY A 196 2.81 -8.93 7.06
C GLY A 196 3.74 -8.44 5.95
N GLY A 197 3.58 -7.18 5.52
CA GLY A 197 4.33 -6.59 4.42
C GLY A 197 3.81 -6.95 3.01
N ASN A 198 2.71 -7.71 2.90
CA ASN A 198 2.14 -8.09 1.60
C ASN A 198 0.98 -7.17 1.16
N GLY A 199 0.33 -6.49 2.11
CA GLY A 199 -0.83 -5.63 1.85
C GLY A 199 -0.47 -4.21 1.41
N TYR A 200 0.75 -3.76 1.71
CA TYR A 200 1.22 -2.40 1.51
C TYR A 200 2.72 -2.39 1.20
N VAL A 201 3.17 -1.31 0.56
CA VAL A 201 4.60 -1.02 0.36
C VAL A 201 5.05 -0.06 1.45
N ASP A 202 6.03 -0.44 2.26
CA ASP A 202 6.65 0.48 3.21
C ASP A 202 7.51 1.51 2.45
N ILE A 203 7.20 2.79 2.67
CA ILE A 203 7.93 3.92 2.09
C ILE A 203 8.29 4.92 3.20
N VAL A 204 9.32 5.70 2.96
CA VAL A 204 9.66 6.84 3.82
C VAL A 204 9.18 8.12 3.14
N THR A 205 8.36 8.91 3.84
CA THR A 205 7.81 10.18 3.33
C THR A 205 8.16 11.35 4.24
N GLU A 206 8.21 12.53 3.65
CA GLU A 206 8.41 13.79 4.36
C GLU A 206 7.10 14.22 5.06
N CYS A 207 7.20 14.53 6.35
CA CYS A 207 6.11 14.91 7.22
C CYS A 207 6.36 16.30 7.81
N PHE A 208 5.32 17.14 7.81
CA PHE A 208 5.36 18.49 8.37
C PHE A 208 4.50 18.55 9.64
N PRO A 209 5.10 18.78 10.83
CA PRO A 209 4.35 18.91 12.06
C PRO A 209 3.23 19.96 11.97
N PHE A 210 2.13 19.72 12.67
CA PHE A 210 1.17 20.79 12.95
C PHE A 210 1.88 21.93 13.71
N PRO A 211 1.39 23.18 13.56
CA PRO A 211 1.86 24.28 14.40
C PRO A 211 1.79 23.94 15.89
N SER A 212 2.56 24.66 16.69
CA SER A 212 2.54 24.46 18.14
C SER A 212 1.10 24.56 18.68
N ASN A 213 0.79 23.88 19.78
CA ASN A 213 -0.56 23.90 20.36
C ASN A 213 -1.10 25.31 20.68
N LYS A 214 -0.24 26.33 20.75
CA LYS A 214 -0.66 27.73 20.95
C LYS A 214 -1.12 28.40 19.65
N ASP A 215 -0.61 27.95 18.52
CA ASP A 215 -0.82 28.54 17.20
C ASP A 215 -1.76 27.69 16.33
N TYR A 216 -2.01 26.44 16.70
CA TYR A 216 -2.91 25.55 15.99
C TYR A 216 -4.38 25.82 16.31
N ASN A 217 -5.17 26.12 15.28
CA ASN A 217 -6.62 26.20 15.35
C ASN A 217 -7.24 25.22 14.32
N PRO A 218 -8.05 24.23 14.75
CA PRO A 218 -8.64 23.25 13.85
C PRO A 218 -9.65 23.87 12.85
N ASN A 219 -10.09 25.11 13.04
CA ASN A 219 -10.96 25.81 12.10
C ASN A 219 -10.19 26.50 10.95
N ASP A 220 -8.86 26.58 11.06
CA ASP A 220 -8.04 27.10 9.98
C ASP A 220 -8.06 26.10 8.81
N PRO A 221 -8.04 26.57 7.55
CA PRO A 221 -8.06 25.69 6.40
C PRO A 221 -6.79 24.83 6.37
N THR A 222 -6.93 23.55 6.05
CA THR A 222 -5.76 22.68 5.81
C THR A 222 -4.91 23.29 4.69
N PRO A 223 -3.60 23.54 4.92
CA PRO A 223 -2.71 24.14 3.94
C PRO A 223 -2.39 23.15 2.82
N ASP A 224 -2.33 23.62 1.57
CA ASP A 224 -1.92 22.76 0.45
C ASP A 224 -0.40 22.46 0.46
N ILE A 225 0.37 23.43 0.96
CA ILE A 225 1.82 23.37 1.12
C ILE A 225 2.12 23.74 2.57
N PRO A 226 2.42 22.77 3.45
CA PRO A 226 2.73 23.05 4.83
C PRO A 226 4.11 23.72 4.97
N GLU A 227 4.21 24.68 5.89
CA GLU A 227 5.46 25.38 6.22
C GLU A 227 6.11 24.78 7.47
N GLY A 228 7.41 25.03 7.65
CA GLY A 228 8.16 24.66 8.86
C GLY A 228 9.18 23.54 8.64
N LYS A 229 9.78 23.09 9.74
CA LYS A 229 10.80 22.04 9.71
C LYS A 229 10.14 20.67 9.59
N SER A 230 10.37 20.01 8.47
CA SER A 230 9.92 18.64 8.22
C SER A 230 10.82 17.59 8.87
N PHE A 231 10.34 16.35 8.89
CA PHE A 231 11.11 15.15 9.23
C PHE A 231 10.59 13.94 8.45
N MET A 232 11.37 12.86 8.38
CA MET A 232 11.01 11.66 7.62
C MET A 232 10.33 10.62 8.52
N ALA A 233 9.31 9.94 8.01
CA ALA A 233 8.65 8.83 8.70
C ALA A 233 8.28 7.69 7.74
N HIS A 234 8.28 6.47 8.25
CA HIS A 234 7.78 5.28 7.55
C HIS A 234 6.26 5.32 7.45
N THR A 235 5.73 4.89 6.31
CA THR A 235 4.29 4.74 6.11
C THR A 235 3.99 3.65 5.10
N LEU A 236 2.74 3.23 5.08
CA LEU A 236 2.27 2.15 4.23
C LEU A 236 1.59 2.73 3.00
N LEU A 237 2.16 2.55 1.81
CA LEU A 237 1.60 2.96 0.53
C LEU A 237 0.73 1.84 -0.06
N SER A 238 -0.37 2.20 -0.72
CA SER A 238 -1.12 1.22 -1.53
C SER A 238 -0.19 0.59 -2.57
N PRO A 239 -0.22 -0.74 -2.77
CA PRO A 239 0.64 -1.36 -3.77
C PRO A 239 0.34 -0.79 -5.17
N PRO A 240 1.39 -0.48 -5.96
CA PRO A 240 1.20 0.01 -7.32
C PRO A 240 0.58 -1.09 -8.20
N LYS A 241 -0.06 -0.72 -9.32
CA LYS A 241 -0.77 -1.69 -10.17
C LYS A 241 0.18 -2.78 -10.69
N GLU A 242 1.44 -2.40 -10.91
CA GLU A 242 2.53 -3.24 -11.38
C GLU A 242 2.93 -4.32 -10.36
N ALA A 243 2.54 -4.18 -9.09
CA ALA A 243 2.74 -5.21 -8.07
C ALA A 243 1.80 -6.42 -8.27
N TYR A 244 0.75 -6.29 -9.08
CA TYR A 244 -0.23 -7.34 -9.32
C TYR A 244 -0.07 -7.96 -10.71
N LYS A 245 -0.61 -9.18 -10.86
CA LYS A 245 -0.67 -9.83 -12.17
C LYS A 245 -1.59 -9.06 -13.13
N PRO A 246 -1.33 -9.12 -14.45
CA PRO A 246 -2.28 -8.61 -15.43
C PRO A 246 -3.68 -9.19 -15.18
N ASN A 247 -4.69 -8.31 -15.13
CA ASN A 247 -6.09 -8.66 -14.84
C ASN A 247 -6.34 -9.25 -13.43
N SER A 248 -5.52 -8.90 -12.45
CA SER A 248 -5.79 -9.18 -11.03
C SER A 248 -7.16 -8.68 -10.61
N HIS A 249 -7.92 -9.50 -9.88
CA HIS A 249 -9.22 -9.12 -9.32
C HIS A 249 -9.09 -8.28 -8.04
N LEU A 250 -7.87 -8.17 -7.50
CA LEU A 250 -7.54 -7.30 -6.37
C LEU A 250 -7.46 -5.83 -6.78
N ILE A 251 -7.19 -5.55 -8.05
CA ILE A 251 -7.33 -4.23 -8.64
C ILE A 251 -8.79 -4.09 -9.09
N ARG A 252 -9.58 -3.30 -8.34
CA ARG A 252 -10.96 -3.04 -8.73
C ARG A 252 -11.00 -2.19 -10.01
N PRO A 253 -11.90 -2.48 -10.98
CA PRO A 253 -11.96 -1.74 -12.24
C PRO A 253 -12.15 -0.23 -12.07
N ASP A 254 -12.98 0.15 -11.10
CA ASP A 254 -13.16 1.53 -10.65
C ASP A 254 -12.78 1.62 -9.16
N PRO A 255 -11.57 2.12 -8.83
CA PRO A 255 -11.13 2.32 -7.44
C PRO A 255 -12.08 3.21 -6.63
N SER A 256 -12.83 4.07 -7.31
CA SER A 256 -13.78 5.02 -6.74
C SER A 256 -15.16 4.41 -6.46
N TYR A 257 -15.40 3.15 -6.86
CA TYR A 257 -16.73 2.55 -6.79
C TYR A 257 -17.15 2.10 -5.39
N ALA A 258 -16.28 1.32 -4.74
CA ALA A 258 -16.59 0.63 -3.49
C ALA A 258 -16.70 1.57 -2.30
N GLN A 259 -17.61 1.25 -1.37
CA GLN A 259 -17.84 2.00 -0.13
C GLN A 259 -17.12 1.31 1.05
N PRO A 260 -16.38 2.05 1.90
CA PRO A 260 -15.83 1.50 3.13
C PRO A 260 -16.97 1.24 4.14
N SER A 261 -16.76 0.29 5.04
CA SER A 261 -17.77 -0.07 6.05
C SER A 261 -17.99 1.06 7.06
N ALA A 262 -19.20 1.15 7.63
CA ALA A 262 -19.49 2.10 8.70
C ALA A 262 -18.58 1.89 9.92
N ARG A 263 -18.28 0.62 10.23
CA ARG A 263 -17.37 0.24 11.31
C ARG A 263 -15.96 0.78 11.06
N TYR A 264 -15.44 0.64 9.85
CA TYR A 264 -14.09 1.08 9.50
C TYR A 264 -14.00 2.61 9.45
N LEU A 265 -14.96 3.28 8.81
CA LEU A 265 -15.00 4.75 8.78
C LEU A 265 -15.03 5.34 10.20
N LYS A 266 -15.77 4.72 11.13
CA LYS A 266 -15.82 5.16 12.53
C LYS A 266 -14.42 5.24 13.15
N LEU A 267 -13.53 4.29 12.88
CA LEU A 267 -12.16 4.30 13.41
C LEU A 267 -11.38 5.52 12.93
N ILE A 268 -11.51 5.86 11.65
CA ILE A 268 -10.80 7.00 11.05
C ILE A 268 -11.42 8.31 11.56
N THR A 269 -12.74 8.41 11.61
CA THR A 269 -13.43 9.63 12.09
C THR A 269 -13.19 9.89 13.58
N ASP A 270 -13.23 8.84 14.41
CA ASP A 270 -12.97 8.96 15.84
C ASP A 270 -11.50 9.31 16.09
N GLY A 271 -10.56 8.66 15.40
CA GLY A 271 -9.15 9.01 15.49
C GLY A 271 -8.86 10.46 15.07
N ALA A 272 -9.49 10.94 13.98
CA ALA A 272 -9.38 12.32 13.56
C ALA A 272 -9.96 13.32 14.59
N GLU A 273 -11.00 12.93 15.32
CA GLU A 273 -11.55 13.71 16.43
C GLU A 273 -10.65 13.70 17.67
N GLU A 274 -10.21 12.51 18.10
CA GLU A 274 -9.29 12.30 19.23
C GLU A 274 -7.98 13.08 19.05
N LEU A 275 -7.46 13.11 17.83
CA LEU A 275 -6.23 13.82 17.47
C LEU A 275 -6.47 15.30 17.13
N ASN A 276 -7.71 15.79 17.22
CA ASN A 276 -8.07 17.19 16.93
C ASN A 276 -7.63 17.65 15.53
N PHE A 277 -7.86 16.84 14.50
CA PHE A 277 -7.55 17.19 13.11
C PHE A 277 -8.40 18.37 12.58
N PRO A 278 -7.96 19.05 11.51
CA PRO A 278 -8.68 20.18 10.91
C PRO A 278 -10.14 19.86 10.58
N TYR A 279 -11.00 20.85 10.74
CA TYR A 279 -12.44 20.71 10.56
C TYR A 279 -12.82 20.34 9.12
N ASP A 280 -12.12 20.89 8.13
CA ASP A 280 -12.36 20.55 6.72
C ASP A 280 -12.07 19.07 6.42
N TYR A 281 -11.02 18.51 7.01
CA TYR A 281 -10.72 17.08 6.91
C TYR A 281 -11.76 16.21 7.62
N ARG A 282 -12.14 16.59 8.84
CA ARG A 282 -13.21 15.88 9.58
C ARG A 282 -14.54 15.94 8.83
N ALA A 283 -14.88 17.07 8.24
CA ALA A 283 -16.07 17.26 7.42
C ALA A 283 -16.03 16.41 6.16
N TYR A 284 -14.87 16.33 5.49
CA TYR A 284 -14.64 15.42 4.37
C TYR A 284 -14.89 13.97 4.79
N LEU A 285 -14.24 13.47 5.85
CA LEU A 285 -14.43 12.10 6.32
C LEU A 285 -15.90 11.80 6.66
N ALA A 286 -16.60 12.75 7.30
CA ALA A 286 -18.02 12.64 7.62
C ALA A 286 -18.94 12.62 6.39
N SER A 287 -18.49 13.18 5.26
CA SER A 287 -19.24 13.19 3.99
C SER A 287 -19.21 11.86 3.25
N ILE A 288 -18.31 10.95 3.61
CA ILE A 288 -18.15 9.65 2.97
C ILE A 288 -19.30 8.74 3.39
N ARG A 289 -20.14 8.34 2.42
CA ARG A 289 -21.23 7.40 2.66
C ARG A 289 -20.67 6.00 2.97
N PRO A 290 -21.01 5.38 4.12
CA PRO A 290 -20.57 4.02 4.40
C PRO A 290 -21.37 2.98 3.60
N TYR A 291 -20.75 1.82 3.38
CA TYR A 291 -21.45 0.61 2.95
C TYR A 291 -22.48 0.17 4.00
N LYS A 292 -23.68 -0.17 3.52
CA LYS A 292 -24.81 -0.69 4.28
C LYS A 292 -25.44 -1.83 3.49
N VAL A 293 -25.81 -2.87 4.23
CA VAL A 293 -26.58 -3.99 3.70
C VAL A 293 -28.05 -3.55 3.53
N THR A 294 -28.48 -3.31 2.31
CA THR A 294 -29.84 -2.85 1.98
C THR A 294 -30.72 -3.95 1.38
N THR A 295 -30.13 -4.93 0.69
CA THR A 295 -30.88 -6.00 0.02
C THR A 295 -30.83 -7.34 0.76
N SER A 296 -31.80 -8.22 0.49
CA SER A 296 -31.79 -9.60 1.01
C SER A 296 -30.60 -10.41 0.49
N GLY A 297 -30.17 -10.16 -0.75
CA GLY A 297 -28.99 -10.80 -1.32
C GLY A 297 -27.71 -10.40 -0.57
N GLN A 298 -27.53 -9.10 -0.32
CA GLN A 298 -26.43 -8.59 0.50
C GLN A 298 -26.45 -9.16 1.92
N LYS A 299 -27.62 -9.37 2.54
CA LYS A 299 -27.72 -10.04 3.86
C LYS A 299 -27.23 -11.50 3.83
N VAL A 300 -27.47 -12.21 2.74
CA VAL A 300 -26.93 -13.57 2.55
C VAL A 300 -25.42 -13.51 2.32
N GLY A 301 -24.96 -12.57 1.48
CA GLY A 301 -23.53 -12.33 1.24
C GLY A 301 -22.77 -11.97 2.51
N GLU A 302 -23.32 -11.10 3.36
CA GLU A 302 -22.76 -10.71 4.66
C GLU A 302 -22.60 -11.93 5.56
N LYS A 303 -23.60 -12.81 5.64
CA LYS A 303 -23.49 -14.07 6.41
C LYS A 303 -22.40 -14.98 5.85
N ILE A 304 -22.28 -15.10 4.54
CA ILE A 304 -21.18 -15.87 3.92
C ILE A 304 -19.84 -15.25 4.31
N ALA A 305 -19.70 -13.93 4.21
CA ALA A 305 -18.48 -13.23 4.61
C ALA A 305 -18.14 -13.48 6.09
N VAL A 306 -19.10 -13.33 7.00
CA VAL A 306 -18.89 -13.50 8.45
C VAL A 306 -18.60 -14.95 8.83
N TYR A 307 -19.28 -15.95 8.25
CA TYR A 307 -19.14 -17.34 8.69
C TYR A 307 -18.12 -18.15 7.87
N VAL A 308 -17.68 -17.65 6.72
CA VAL A 308 -16.70 -18.33 5.87
C VAL A 308 -15.43 -17.49 5.73
N LEU A 309 -15.53 -16.25 5.23
CA LEU A 309 -14.35 -15.46 4.87
C LEU A 309 -13.62 -14.91 6.11
N ILE A 310 -14.35 -14.49 7.15
CA ILE A 310 -13.74 -13.98 8.38
C ILE A 310 -12.97 -15.07 9.14
N PRO A 311 -13.51 -16.28 9.41
CA PRO A 311 -12.73 -17.35 10.04
C PRO A 311 -11.48 -17.73 9.24
N LEU A 312 -11.57 -17.76 7.90
CA LEU A 312 -10.41 -17.97 7.04
C LEU A 312 -9.38 -16.86 7.24
N LEU A 313 -9.78 -15.59 7.18
CA LEU A 313 -8.89 -14.46 7.45
C LEU A 313 -8.25 -14.54 8.84
N GLN A 314 -9.00 -14.92 9.88
CA GLN A 314 -8.45 -15.09 11.24
C GLN A 314 -7.40 -16.20 11.32
N ILE A 315 -7.60 -17.31 10.62
CA ILE A 315 -6.58 -18.36 10.50
C ILE A 315 -5.33 -17.80 9.83
N PHE A 316 -5.46 -17.02 8.75
CA PHE A 316 -4.32 -16.39 8.07
C PHE A 316 -3.58 -15.40 8.97
N LEU A 317 -4.30 -14.55 9.71
CA LEU A 317 -3.67 -13.62 10.66
C LEU A 317 -2.93 -14.37 11.77
N ALA A 318 -3.51 -15.44 12.32
CA ALA A 318 -2.86 -16.27 13.33
C ALA A 318 -1.61 -16.99 12.79
N LEU A 319 -1.67 -17.52 11.56
CA LEU A 319 -0.50 -18.11 10.90
C LEU A 319 0.56 -17.04 10.61
N GLY A 320 0.15 -15.84 10.19
CA GLY A 320 1.04 -14.71 9.98
C GLY A 320 1.80 -14.36 11.24
N GLN A 321 1.12 -14.23 12.38
CA GLN A 321 1.76 -13.98 13.67
C GLN A 321 2.70 -15.12 14.11
N LEU A 322 2.37 -16.38 13.78
CA LEU A 322 3.18 -17.53 14.16
C LEU A 322 4.45 -17.67 13.33
N PHE A 323 4.41 -17.27 12.06
CA PHE A 323 5.49 -17.49 11.10
C PHE A 323 6.22 -16.21 10.67
N ALA A 324 5.76 -15.04 11.10
CA ALA A 324 6.46 -13.79 10.85
C ALA A 324 7.87 -13.80 11.45
N ASP A 325 8.79 -13.14 10.79
CA ASP A 325 10.13 -12.90 11.31
C ASP A 325 10.15 -11.75 12.36
N ASP A 326 11.34 -11.41 12.82
CA ASP A 326 11.55 -10.35 13.81
C ASP A 326 11.16 -8.94 13.29
N GLU A 327 10.98 -8.78 11.97
CA GLU A 327 10.50 -7.55 11.34
C GLU A 327 8.97 -7.56 11.12
N GLY A 328 8.29 -8.65 11.49
CA GLY A 328 6.85 -8.82 11.29
C GLY A 328 6.47 -9.23 9.88
N ILE A 329 7.44 -9.58 9.03
CA ILE A 329 7.23 -9.95 7.64
C ILE A 329 6.89 -11.44 7.57
N ILE A 330 5.82 -11.78 6.86
CA ILE A 330 5.40 -13.19 6.71
C ILE A 330 6.25 -13.91 5.64
N PRO A 331 6.45 -15.24 5.77
CA PRO A 331 7.20 -15.99 4.76
C PRO A 331 6.54 -15.93 3.38
N GLY A 332 7.33 -15.80 2.33
CA GLY A 332 6.82 -15.62 0.97
C GLY A 332 5.88 -16.72 0.46
N TRP A 333 5.98 -17.95 0.97
CA TRP A 333 5.02 -19.01 0.64
C TRP A 333 3.63 -18.74 1.23
N LEU A 334 3.57 -18.20 2.45
CA LEU A 334 2.31 -17.87 3.13
C LEU A 334 1.67 -16.64 2.49
N ALA A 335 2.48 -15.63 2.14
CA ALA A 335 2.05 -14.47 1.37
C ALA A 335 1.36 -14.88 0.05
N ARG A 336 2.00 -15.76 -0.74
CA ARG A 336 1.42 -16.26 -2.00
C ARG A 336 0.10 -17.01 -1.82
N ILE A 337 -0.05 -17.78 -0.75
CA ILE A 337 -1.33 -18.45 -0.44
C ILE A 337 -2.41 -17.41 -0.12
N PHE A 338 -2.06 -16.39 0.66
CA PHE A 338 -2.98 -15.32 1.02
C PHE A 338 -3.45 -14.52 -0.21
N ASP A 339 -2.54 -14.17 -1.11
CA ASP A 339 -2.90 -13.49 -2.37
C ASP A 339 -3.77 -14.36 -3.26
N ALA A 340 -3.42 -15.65 -3.43
CA ALA A 340 -4.24 -16.58 -4.20
C ALA A 340 -5.66 -16.73 -3.61
N MET A 341 -5.81 -16.72 -2.29
CA MET A 341 -7.12 -16.74 -1.64
C MET A 341 -7.90 -15.45 -1.93
N ARG A 342 -7.29 -14.27 -1.78
CA ARG A 342 -7.98 -12.99 -2.02
C ARG A 342 -8.39 -12.85 -3.49
N GLU A 343 -7.52 -13.26 -4.41
CA GLU A 343 -7.82 -13.30 -5.85
C GLU A 343 -9.01 -14.22 -6.14
N LEU A 344 -9.00 -15.44 -5.59
CA LEU A 344 -10.09 -16.38 -5.75
C LEU A 344 -11.41 -15.83 -5.18
N MET A 345 -11.36 -15.19 -4.01
CA MET A 345 -12.52 -14.56 -3.38
C MET A 345 -13.14 -13.50 -4.30
N TRP A 346 -12.34 -12.58 -4.82
CA TRP A 346 -12.84 -11.53 -5.72
C TRP A 346 -13.28 -12.06 -7.07
N MET A 347 -12.58 -13.04 -7.65
CA MET A 347 -12.99 -13.71 -8.87
C MET A 347 -14.36 -14.41 -8.71
N VAL A 348 -14.58 -15.13 -7.61
CA VAL A 348 -15.87 -15.77 -7.30
C VAL A 348 -16.96 -14.73 -7.12
N TYR A 349 -16.66 -13.61 -6.46
CA TYR A 349 -17.60 -12.50 -6.32
C TYR A 349 -17.97 -11.92 -7.70
N ASP A 350 -17.00 -11.57 -8.54
CA ASP A 350 -17.21 -10.93 -9.84
C ASP A 350 -17.97 -11.85 -10.82
N VAL A 351 -17.76 -13.16 -10.74
CA VAL A 351 -18.40 -14.14 -11.63
C VAL A 351 -19.75 -14.62 -11.11
N VAL A 352 -19.88 -14.84 -9.81
CA VAL A 352 -21.06 -15.49 -9.21
C VAL A 352 -21.74 -14.60 -8.19
N GLY A 353 -20.98 -14.08 -7.22
CA GLY A 353 -21.50 -13.33 -6.07
C GLY A 353 -22.39 -12.17 -6.49
N VAL A 354 -21.86 -11.25 -7.30
CA VAL A 354 -22.60 -10.04 -7.72
C VAL A 354 -23.89 -10.37 -8.49
N ARG A 355 -23.89 -11.45 -9.28
CA ARG A 355 -25.05 -11.89 -10.07
C ARG A 355 -26.12 -12.56 -9.21
N ALA A 356 -25.71 -13.33 -8.20
CA ALA A 356 -26.62 -14.12 -7.38
C ALA A 356 -27.13 -13.36 -6.15
N LEU A 357 -26.27 -12.53 -5.55
CA LEU A 357 -26.51 -11.88 -4.25
C LEU A 357 -26.60 -10.34 -4.37
N GLY A 358 -26.39 -9.79 -5.57
CA GLY A 358 -26.36 -8.35 -5.79
C GLY A 358 -25.01 -7.73 -5.42
N ASP A 359 -24.95 -6.40 -5.48
CA ASP A 359 -23.73 -5.62 -5.27
C ASP A 359 -23.19 -5.79 -3.84
N GLY A 360 -21.96 -6.27 -3.69
CA GLY A 360 -21.28 -6.41 -2.39
C GLY A 360 -20.29 -5.29 -2.09
N GLU A 361 -20.12 -4.35 -3.00
CA GLU A 361 -19.20 -3.21 -2.89
C GLU A 361 -19.91 -1.92 -2.51
N ARG A 362 -21.22 -1.83 -2.77
CA ARG A 362 -21.99 -0.62 -2.60
C ARG A 362 -23.40 -0.89 -2.07
N SER A 363 -23.88 0.01 -1.23
CA SER A 363 -25.28 0.06 -0.82
C SER A 363 -26.14 0.41 -2.03
N VAL A 364 -27.20 -0.36 -2.29
CA VAL A 364 -28.21 0.05 -3.27
C VAL A 364 -29.07 1.10 -2.56
N ASP A 365 -29.06 2.34 -3.06
CA ASP A 365 -29.97 3.38 -2.59
C ASP A 365 -31.40 2.87 -2.82
N ASP A 366 -32.23 2.87 -1.76
CA ASP A 366 -33.65 2.54 -1.88
C ASP A 366 -34.25 3.53 -2.89
N MET A 367 -34.57 3.05 -4.09
CA MET A 367 -35.27 3.84 -5.13
C MET A 367 -36.60 4.41 -4.61
#